data_AF-N9WJU6-F1
#
_entry.id   AF-N9WJU6-F1
#
_cell.length_a   1.000
_cell.length_b   1.000
_cell.length_c   1.000
_cell.angle_alpha   90.00
_cell.angle_beta   90.00
_cell.angle_gamma   90.00
#
_symmetry.space_group_name_H-M   'P 1'
#
loop_
_entity.id
_entity.type
_entity.pdbx_description
1 polymer ?
#
loop_
_entity_poly.entity_id
_entity_poly.type
_entity_poly.pdbx_seq_one_letter_code
_entity_poly.pdbx_strand_id
1 'polypeptide(L)'
;MEVNKYVKKFIISLVITLVGIILIHTQEVQAIDRNEYIKKIENINKKYKGNNIQFLNGIVIDINDKFDLTEYIKEYIDEEIIEKELQQNNVVSLENKYIIAKNEGTEFIILKGNKNVYALEILVSGENNLKKERSTIVNRDYYKVFIDPGHGGEDPGAVANGVKETDLNLKIAKKLKSKLEKKNINVQMTREKEETISLYERANMANKYDGDIFVSIHQNSFTSGNAYGIETYYHRDKSQHKSYADIIQKSLIKNTNSFDRGIKTANFVVLRETVMPSALIECGFITNLNEVNKLKSDAYQEKIAEGVSNAISEYLVKNITLTQEKGVFKDTKGHWGEAVIKKFVNKGYVEGYKDGTFKPNSNITRAEFIKIINRVFNFTSEAEEGFSDVNKNDWFYSEVRKAVKAGYISIANKQFRPNDNITREEAAAIITNIKKNKDENLDKISKYEDFKKVSKWALPSVEGAIEAGYMGKGSKTFRPQDKLTRAEAVALLDPLVK
;
A
#
# COMPACT_ATOMS: atom_id res chain seq x y z
N MET A 1 -49.97 -23.98 -10.62
CA MET A 1 -49.69 -22.53 -10.44
C MET A 1 -48.47 -22.41 -9.52
N GLU A 2 -47.61 -21.43 -9.77
CA GLU A 2 -46.20 -21.31 -9.33
C GLU A 2 -45.78 -21.89 -7.96
N VAL A 3 -44.91 -22.91 -7.98
CA VAL A 3 -43.89 -23.17 -6.95
C VAL A 3 -42.61 -23.66 -7.65
N ASN A 4 -41.85 -22.76 -8.29
CA ASN A 4 -40.47 -23.04 -8.72
C ASN A 4 -39.70 -21.77 -9.15
N LYS A 5 -38.87 -21.17 -8.28
CA LYS A 5 -37.99 -20.04 -8.70
C LYS A 5 -36.70 -19.77 -7.90
N TYR A 6 -36.31 -20.61 -6.93
CA TYR A 6 -35.17 -20.33 -6.04
C TYR A 6 -34.02 -21.36 -6.08
N VAL A 7 -33.91 -22.14 -7.18
CA VAL A 7 -32.79 -23.08 -7.40
C VAL A 7 -32.10 -22.84 -8.76
N LYS A 8 -31.62 -21.61 -8.98
CA LYS A 8 -30.57 -21.30 -9.98
C LYS A 8 -29.38 -20.68 -9.27
N LYS A 9 -28.44 -21.52 -8.81
CA LYS A 9 -27.15 -21.09 -8.28
C LYS A 9 -26.17 -20.78 -9.43
N PHE A 10 -25.45 -19.67 -9.32
CA PHE A 10 -24.09 -19.45 -9.84
C PHE A 10 -23.81 -19.70 -11.36
N ILE A 11 -24.44 -18.92 -12.26
CA ILE A 11 -23.90 -18.65 -13.62
C ILE A 11 -24.23 -17.19 -14.01
N ILE A 12 -23.37 -16.53 -14.81
CA ILE A 12 -23.43 -15.14 -15.32
C ILE A 12 -23.03 -14.11 -14.25
N SER A 13 -21.77 -13.66 -14.10
CA SER A 13 -20.73 -13.18 -15.05
C SER A 13 -21.03 -11.83 -15.74
N LEU A 14 -20.27 -10.84 -15.26
CA LEU A 14 -19.86 -9.54 -15.81
C LEU A 14 -20.60 -8.87 -16.98
N VAL A 15 -21.00 -7.62 -16.75
CA VAL A 15 -21.33 -6.63 -17.79
C VAL A 15 -20.70 -5.27 -17.42
N ILE A 16 -19.70 -4.83 -18.21
CA ILE A 16 -19.39 -3.45 -18.69
C ILE A 16 -19.37 -2.33 -17.60
N THR A 17 -18.31 -1.51 -17.42
CA THR A 17 -18.05 -0.27 -18.21
C THR A 17 -16.67 0.39 -17.89
N LEU A 18 -16.13 1.13 -18.87
CA LEU A 18 -15.03 2.14 -18.92
C LEU A 18 -14.85 3.05 -17.66
N VAL A 19 -13.78 3.83 -17.36
CA VAL A 19 -12.41 4.22 -17.84
C VAL A 19 -11.73 5.01 -16.67
N GLY A 20 -10.44 5.37 -16.56
CA GLY A 20 -9.20 5.16 -17.35
C GLY A 20 -8.34 6.47 -17.45
N ILE A 21 -7.04 6.45 -17.11
CA ILE A 21 -6.09 7.60 -17.12
C ILE A 21 -4.64 7.13 -17.41
N ILE A 22 -3.82 7.99 -18.05
CA ILE A 22 -2.40 7.75 -18.39
C ILE A 22 -1.47 8.61 -17.52
N LEU A 23 -0.42 7.99 -16.95
CA LEU A 23 0.98 8.47 -16.78
C LEU A 23 1.70 7.48 -15.83
N ILE A 24 2.33 6.42 -16.34
CA ILE A 24 3.75 6.37 -16.81
C ILE A 24 4.71 6.41 -15.59
N HIS A 25 5.56 5.42 -15.29
CA HIS A 25 6.22 4.46 -16.19
C HIS A 25 6.55 3.07 -15.58
N THR A 26 5.83 2.61 -14.54
CA THR A 26 5.94 1.21 -14.04
C THR A 26 4.64 0.42 -14.14
N GLN A 27 3.50 1.11 -14.24
CA GLN A 27 2.20 0.46 -14.42
C GLN A 27 2.01 -0.14 -15.81
N GLU A 28 2.66 0.40 -16.85
CA GLU A 28 2.41 -0.03 -18.24
C GLU A 28 2.73 -1.52 -18.44
N VAL A 29 3.84 -2.03 -17.90
CA VAL A 29 4.20 -3.45 -18.03
C VAL A 29 3.17 -4.37 -17.33
N GLN A 30 2.72 -4.02 -16.11
CA GLN A 30 1.69 -4.80 -15.40
C GLN A 30 0.29 -4.61 -16.00
N ALA A 31 -0.01 -3.45 -16.57
CA ALA A 31 -1.30 -3.17 -17.22
C ALA A 31 -1.39 -3.83 -18.60
N ILE A 32 -0.28 -3.99 -19.32
CA ILE A 32 -0.21 -4.77 -20.56
C ILE A 32 -0.54 -6.23 -20.25
N ASP A 33 0.17 -6.85 -19.30
CA ASP A 33 -0.05 -8.24 -18.87
C ASP A 33 -1.48 -8.47 -18.36
N ARG A 34 -1.99 -7.61 -17.46
CA ARG A 34 -3.39 -7.68 -17.00
C ARG A 34 -4.42 -7.52 -18.13
N ASN A 35 -4.23 -6.55 -19.04
CA ASN A 35 -5.16 -6.35 -20.15
C ASN A 35 -5.14 -7.55 -21.11
N GLU A 36 -4.00 -8.21 -21.27
CA GLU A 36 -3.88 -9.45 -22.04
C GLU A 36 -4.57 -10.63 -21.34
N TYR A 37 -4.37 -10.80 -20.03
CA TYR A 37 -5.06 -11.80 -19.21
C TYR A 37 -6.60 -11.67 -19.27
N ILE A 38 -7.12 -10.43 -19.11
CA ILE A 38 -8.56 -10.17 -19.23
C ILE A 38 -9.05 -10.50 -20.64
N LYS A 39 -8.32 -10.08 -21.69
CA LYS A 39 -8.67 -10.43 -23.08
C LYS A 39 -8.67 -11.93 -23.34
N LYS A 40 -7.75 -12.70 -22.75
CA LYS A 40 -7.74 -14.18 -22.81
C LYS A 40 -9.03 -14.72 -22.21
N ILE A 41 -9.41 -14.32 -21.00
CA ILE A 41 -10.69 -14.73 -20.37
C ILE A 41 -11.91 -14.32 -21.21
N GLU A 42 -11.97 -13.08 -21.71
CA GLU A 42 -13.05 -12.61 -22.59
C GLU A 42 -13.14 -13.45 -23.87
N ASN A 43 -11.99 -13.81 -24.47
CA ASN A 43 -11.93 -14.67 -25.64
C ASN A 43 -12.37 -16.11 -25.34
N ILE A 44 -11.99 -16.69 -24.20
CA ILE A 44 -12.49 -18.00 -23.72
C ILE A 44 -14.01 -17.96 -23.59
N ASN A 45 -14.55 -17.01 -22.82
CA ASN A 45 -15.98 -16.87 -22.56
C ASN A 45 -16.78 -16.60 -23.84
N LYS A 46 -16.23 -15.84 -24.79
CA LYS A 46 -16.82 -15.59 -26.11
C LYS A 46 -16.79 -16.83 -27.01
N LYS A 47 -15.66 -17.54 -27.08
CA LYS A 47 -15.49 -18.73 -27.93
C LYS A 47 -16.33 -19.91 -27.45
N TYR A 48 -16.40 -20.12 -26.15
CA TYR A 48 -17.12 -21.24 -25.53
C TYR A 48 -18.51 -20.88 -25.00
N LYS A 49 -19.06 -19.75 -25.44
CA LYS A 49 -20.40 -19.27 -25.07
C LYS A 49 -21.47 -20.34 -25.32
N GLY A 50 -22.19 -20.72 -24.26
CA GLY A 50 -23.22 -21.76 -24.28
C GLY A 50 -22.77 -23.10 -23.69
N ASN A 51 -21.47 -23.32 -23.49
CA ASN A 51 -20.95 -24.44 -22.70
C ASN A 51 -20.93 -24.09 -21.20
N ASN A 52 -20.87 -25.10 -20.34
CA ASN A 52 -20.57 -24.91 -18.93
C ASN A 52 -19.04 -24.75 -18.73
N ILE A 53 -18.57 -23.51 -18.63
CA ILE A 53 -17.13 -23.21 -18.49
C ILE A 53 -16.73 -23.25 -17.01
N GLN A 54 -15.71 -24.04 -16.68
CA GLN A 54 -15.14 -24.14 -15.33
C GLN A 54 -13.69 -23.66 -15.35
N PHE A 55 -13.39 -22.57 -14.65
CA PHE A 55 -11.99 -22.14 -14.47
C PHE A 55 -11.36 -22.99 -13.35
N LEU A 56 -10.26 -23.66 -13.69
CA LEU A 56 -9.54 -24.54 -12.77
C LEU A 56 -8.44 -23.78 -12.04
N ASN A 57 -8.04 -24.27 -10.87
CA ASN A 57 -6.89 -23.74 -10.12
C ASN A 57 -5.65 -23.77 -11.01
N GLY A 58 -5.05 -22.64 -11.32
CA GLY A 58 -3.86 -22.62 -12.17
C GLY A 58 -2.67 -23.45 -11.67
N ILE A 59 -1.64 -23.53 -12.51
CA ILE A 59 -0.35 -24.18 -12.22
C ILE A 59 0.76 -23.14 -12.40
N VAL A 60 1.73 -23.09 -11.48
CA VAL A 60 2.99 -22.37 -11.71
C VAL A 60 4.05 -23.35 -12.19
N ILE A 61 4.78 -22.95 -13.23
CA ILE A 61 5.94 -23.67 -13.76
C ILE A 61 7.02 -22.65 -14.11
N ASP A 62 8.29 -23.03 -14.02
CA ASP A 62 9.38 -22.14 -14.39
C ASP A 62 9.69 -22.19 -15.87
N ILE A 63 10.28 -21.13 -16.43
CA ILE A 63 10.75 -21.14 -17.80
C ILE A 63 11.67 -22.36 -18.04
N ASN A 64 11.41 -23.10 -19.13
CA ASN A 64 11.98 -24.42 -19.46
C ASN A 64 11.45 -25.64 -18.68
N ASP A 65 10.58 -25.50 -17.66
CA ASP A 65 9.96 -26.65 -16.99
C ASP A 65 9.04 -27.46 -17.92
N LYS A 66 8.87 -28.73 -17.57
CA LYS A 66 7.98 -29.68 -18.22
C LYS A 66 7.02 -30.33 -17.22
N PHE A 67 5.74 -29.97 -17.29
CA PHE A 67 4.70 -30.42 -16.36
C PHE A 67 3.78 -31.46 -16.99
N ASP A 68 3.52 -32.58 -16.30
CA ASP A 68 2.60 -33.63 -16.76
C ASP A 68 1.16 -33.39 -16.27
N LEU A 69 0.26 -33.09 -17.21
CA LEU A 69 -1.16 -32.84 -16.92
C LEU A 69 -1.93 -34.06 -16.39
N THR A 70 -1.38 -35.28 -16.48
CA THR A 70 -2.15 -36.50 -16.23
C THR A 70 -2.66 -36.61 -14.79
N GLU A 71 -1.84 -36.28 -13.80
CA GLU A 71 -2.24 -36.35 -12.39
C GLU A 71 -3.19 -35.20 -12.03
N TYR A 72 -2.88 -33.99 -12.50
CA TYR A 72 -3.74 -32.82 -12.32
C TYR A 72 -5.16 -33.05 -12.89
N ILE A 73 -5.28 -33.57 -14.12
CA ILE A 73 -6.59 -33.85 -14.73
C ILE A 73 -7.37 -34.87 -13.88
N LYS A 74 -6.72 -35.93 -13.38
CA LYS A 74 -7.35 -36.94 -12.51
C LYS A 74 -7.79 -36.42 -11.15
N GLU A 75 -7.12 -35.39 -10.62
CA GLU A 75 -7.43 -34.80 -9.30
C GLU A 75 -8.55 -33.76 -9.38
N TYR A 76 -8.65 -33.01 -10.49
CA TYR A 76 -9.52 -31.83 -10.61
C TYR A 76 -10.66 -31.97 -11.65
N ILE A 77 -10.73 -33.06 -12.42
CA ILE A 77 -11.71 -33.23 -13.50
C ILE A 77 -12.38 -34.62 -13.46
N ASP A 78 -13.63 -34.65 -13.00
CA ASP A 78 -14.47 -35.86 -12.88
C ASP A 78 -15.05 -36.37 -14.23
N GLU A 79 -14.44 -36.02 -15.37
CA GLU A 79 -14.81 -36.55 -16.68
C GLU A 79 -13.62 -36.70 -17.65
N GLU A 80 -13.82 -37.50 -18.70
CA GLU A 80 -12.79 -37.70 -19.73
C GLU A 80 -12.61 -36.42 -20.56
N ILE A 81 -11.34 -35.99 -20.71
CA ILE A 81 -10.95 -34.87 -21.58
C ILE A 81 -10.77 -35.38 -23.02
N ILE A 82 -11.69 -34.97 -23.89
CA ILE A 82 -11.75 -35.35 -25.31
C ILE A 82 -10.91 -34.43 -26.21
N GLU A 83 -10.65 -33.18 -25.80
CA GLU A 83 -9.86 -32.22 -26.57
C GLU A 83 -9.03 -31.33 -25.63
N LYS A 84 -7.82 -30.96 -26.06
CA LYS A 84 -6.97 -29.98 -25.38
C LYS A 84 -6.55 -28.91 -26.38
N GLU A 85 -6.79 -27.65 -26.05
CA GLU A 85 -6.54 -26.50 -26.91
C GLU A 85 -5.77 -25.42 -26.14
N LEU A 86 -4.67 -24.92 -26.70
CA LEU A 86 -3.98 -23.71 -26.23
C LEU A 86 -4.54 -22.47 -26.93
N GLN A 87 -4.55 -21.32 -26.23
CA GLN A 87 -4.90 -20.03 -26.82
C GLN A 87 -3.76 -19.40 -27.65
N GLN A 88 -3.02 -20.24 -28.40
CA GLN A 88 -1.94 -19.87 -29.34
C GLN A 88 -1.09 -18.66 -28.92
N ASN A 89 -0.21 -18.85 -27.94
CA ASN A 89 0.79 -17.86 -27.58
C ASN A 89 2.21 -18.45 -27.47
N ASN A 90 3.16 -17.63 -27.05
CA ASN A 90 4.57 -17.98 -26.85
C ASN A 90 4.95 -18.31 -25.40
N VAL A 91 4.00 -18.31 -24.46
CA VAL A 91 4.22 -18.53 -23.01
C VAL A 91 4.44 -20.01 -22.72
N VAL A 92 3.57 -20.89 -23.25
CA VAL A 92 3.68 -22.36 -23.11
C VAL A 92 3.42 -23.10 -24.42
N SER A 93 3.97 -24.30 -24.57
CA SER A 93 3.60 -25.26 -25.61
C SER A 93 3.06 -26.56 -25.02
N LEU A 94 2.07 -27.18 -25.68
CA LEU A 94 1.46 -28.44 -25.26
C LEU A 94 1.96 -29.60 -26.14
N GLU A 95 2.67 -30.54 -25.54
CA GLU A 95 3.19 -31.77 -26.17
C GLU A 95 2.52 -33.00 -25.55
N ASN A 96 1.44 -33.50 -26.18
CA ASN A 96 0.61 -34.63 -25.75
C ASN A 96 -0.04 -34.45 -24.35
N LYS A 97 0.70 -34.82 -23.30
CA LYS A 97 0.32 -34.68 -21.89
C LYS A 97 1.16 -33.66 -21.14
N TYR A 98 2.18 -33.10 -21.78
CA TYR A 98 3.13 -32.20 -21.16
C TYR A 98 2.89 -30.75 -21.56
N ILE A 99 2.89 -29.86 -20.56
CA ILE A 99 3.09 -28.43 -20.76
C ILE A 99 4.58 -28.17 -20.73
N ILE A 100 5.11 -27.37 -21.64
CA ILE A 100 6.49 -26.90 -21.60
C ILE A 100 6.46 -25.37 -21.55
N ALA A 101 7.06 -24.81 -20.51
CA ALA A 101 7.23 -23.37 -20.36
C ALA A 101 8.25 -22.81 -21.36
N LYS A 102 7.93 -21.68 -22.00
CA LYS A 102 8.73 -21.08 -23.08
C LYS A 102 9.10 -19.62 -22.81
N ASN A 103 8.18 -18.82 -22.27
CA ASN A 103 8.41 -17.42 -21.90
C ASN A 103 7.60 -17.09 -20.65
N GLU A 104 8.04 -16.08 -19.89
CA GLU A 104 7.29 -15.56 -18.73
C GLU A 104 5.90 -15.06 -19.12
N GLY A 105 4.93 -15.20 -18.22
CA GLY A 105 3.57 -14.68 -18.37
C GLY A 105 2.49 -15.72 -18.07
N THR A 106 1.23 -15.35 -18.29
CA THR A 106 0.08 -16.24 -18.01
C THR A 106 -0.59 -16.72 -19.30
N GLU A 107 -0.96 -17.99 -19.36
CA GLU A 107 -1.76 -18.60 -20.45
C GLU A 107 -2.91 -19.44 -19.90
N PHE A 108 -3.89 -19.77 -20.75
CA PHE A 108 -4.91 -20.78 -20.45
C PHE A 108 -4.82 -21.99 -21.37
N ILE A 109 -4.87 -23.19 -20.77
CA ILE A 109 -5.16 -24.44 -21.48
C ILE A 109 -6.64 -24.75 -21.36
N ILE A 110 -7.29 -24.91 -22.50
CA ILE A 110 -8.69 -25.33 -22.56
C ILE A 110 -8.74 -26.85 -22.67
N LEU A 111 -9.36 -27.50 -21.69
CA LEU A 111 -9.58 -28.94 -21.66
C LEU A 111 -11.08 -29.16 -21.84
N LYS A 112 -11.51 -29.75 -22.95
CA LYS A 112 -12.93 -30.00 -23.23
C LYS A 112 -13.27 -31.40 -22.75
N GLY A 113 -14.23 -31.51 -21.85
CA GLY A 113 -14.88 -32.75 -21.47
C GLY A 113 -16.14 -33.02 -22.28
N ASN A 114 -16.89 -34.06 -21.92
CA ASN A 114 -18.17 -34.38 -22.55
C ASN A 114 -19.31 -33.44 -22.13
N LYS A 115 -19.21 -32.81 -20.95
CA LYS A 115 -20.24 -31.93 -20.38
C LYS A 115 -19.76 -30.50 -20.15
N ASN A 116 -18.48 -30.33 -19.83
CA ASN A 116 -17.91 -29.05 -19.42
C ASN A 116 -16.71 -28.66 -20.29
N VAL A 117 -16.42 -27.36 -20.32
CA VAL A 117 -15.17 -26.82 -20.85
C VAL A 117 -14.37 -26.29 -19.68
N TYR A 118 -13.17 -26.82 -19.47
CA TYR A 118 -12.31 -26.39 -18.38
C TYR A 118 -11.25 -25.41 -18.89
N ALA A 119 -11.03 -24.32 -18.18
CA ALA A 119 -9.98 -23.34 -18.47
C ALA A 119 -8.95 -23.35 -17.35
N LEU A 120 -7.78 -23.95 -17.63
CA LEU A 120 -6.69 -24.11 -16.69
C LEU A 120 -5.67 -23.00 -16.88
N GLU A 121 -5.56 -22.09 -15.90
CA GLU A 121 -4.55 -21.02 -15.85
C GLU A 121 -3.15 -21.64 -15.71
N ILE A 122 -2.17 -21.19 -16.48
CA ILE A 122 -0.77 -21.55 -16.34
C ILE A 122 0.03 -20.27 -16.21
N LEU A 123 0.67 -20.06 -15.06
CA LEU A 123 1.63 -18.99 -14.85
C LEU A 123 3.04 -19.54 -15.10
N VAL A 124 3.74 -18.98 -16.07
CA VAL A 124 5.18 -19.22 -16.24
C VAL A 124 5.96 -18.14 -15.50
N SER A 125 6.67 -18.54 -14.44
CA SER A 125 7.66 -17.70 -13.77
C SER A 125 8.99 -17.69 -14.53
N GLY A 126 9.72 -16.58 -14.42
CA GLY A 126 11.13 -16.51 -14.84
C GLY A 126 12.00 -17.46 -14.02
N GLU A 127 13.26 -17.70 -14.44
CA GLU A 127 14.16 -18.66 -13.79
C GLU A 127 14.21 -18.48 -12.26
N ASN A 128 13.65 -19.45 -11.55
CA ASN A 128 13.45 -19.36 -10.12
C ASN A 128 14.77 -19.45 -9.34
N ASN A 129 15.16 -18.32 -8.76
CA ASN A 129 15.97 -18.30 -7.55
C ASN A 129 15.19 -18.78 -6.30
N LEU A 130 13.98 -19.35 -6.45
CA LEU A 130 13.02 -19.67 -5.37
C LEU A 130 13.37 -20.86 -4.47
N LYS A 131 14.65 -21.23 -4.40
CA LYS A 131 15.21 -22.09 -3.34
C LYS A 131 16.31 -21.42 -2.52
N LYS A 132 16.60 -20.13 -2.73
CA LYS A 132 17.38 -19.35 -1.76
C LYS A 132 16.50 -18.93 -0.61
N GLU A 133 16.82 -19.41 0.58
CA GLU A 133 16.35 -18.80 1.82
C GLU A 133 16.61 -17.30 1.75
N ARG A 134 15.56 -16.51 1.97
CA ARG A 134 15.65 -15.08 1.82
C ARG A 134 16.46 -14.50 2.97
N SER A 135 17.47 -13.69 2.63
CA SER A 135 18.32 -13.04 3.63
C SER A 135 17.49 -12.26 4.63
N THR A 136 17.67 -12.56 5.91
CA THR A 136 17.16 -11.76 7.03
C THR A 136 17.89 -10.43 7.17
N ILE A 137 18.98 -10.21 6.43
CA ILE A 137 19.74 -8.96 6.38
C ILE A 137 19.43 -8.25 5.06
N VAL A 138 18.89 -7.03 5.11
CA VAL A 138 18.45 -6.28 3.93
C VAL A 138 19.05 -4.87 3.86
N ASN A 139 19.52 -4.48 2.67
CA ASN A 139 20.24 -3.21 2.45
C ASN A 139 19.28 -2.03 2.19
N ARG A 140 18.57 -1.60 3.24
CA ARG A 140 17.63 -0.46 3.29
C ARG A 140 17.32 -0.08 4.73
N ASP A 141 16.65 1.07 4.94
CA ASP A 141 16.24 1.61 6.25
C ASP A 141 14.72 1.50 6.53
N TYR A 142 13.99 0.79 5.67
CA TYR A 142 12.54 0.56 5.76
C TYR A 142 12.18 -0.92 5.56
N TYR A 143 11.04 -1.34 6.11
CA TYR A 143 10.42 -2.64 5.83
C TYR A 143 9.43 -2.57 4.66
N LYS A 144 9.14 -3.69 4.01
CA LYS A 144 8.22 -3.83 2.87
C LYS A 144 7.13 -4.84 3.20
N VAL A 145 5.86 -4.47 3.26
CA VAL A 145 4.74 -5.39 3.53
C VAL A 145 3.86 -5.49 2.31
N PHE A 146 3.47 -6.72 1.95
CA PHE A 146 2.48 -6.95 0.91
C PHE A 146 1.17 -7.42 1.52
N ILE A 147 0.08 -6.71 1.25
CA ILE A 147 -1.26 -7.01 1.77
C ILE A 147 -2.15 -7.50 0.63
N ASP A 148 -2.88 -8.58 0.86
CA ASP A 148 -3.86 -9.10 -0.08
C ASP A 148 -5.28 -8.99 0.49
N PRO A 149 -6.10 -8.01 0.09
CA PRO A 149 -7.52 -8.06 0.37
C PRO A 149 -8.15 -9.16 -0.49
N GLY A 150 -8.58 -10.24 0.15
CA GLY A 150 -9.16 -11.40 -0.50
C GLY A 150 -10.34 -11.04 -1.41
N HIS A 151 -10.55 -11.87 -2.44
CA HIS A 151 -11.60 -11.68 -3.46
C HIS A 151 -11.45 -10.34 -4.23
N GLY A 152 -12.50 -9.86 -4.88
CA GLY A 152 -12.53 -8.57 -5.59
C GLY A 152 -13.23 -8.64 -6.95
N GLY A 153 -13.97 -7.58 -7.28
CA GLY A 153 -14.56 -7.42 -8.61
C GLY A 153 -15.72 -8.40 -8.85
N GLU A 154 -15.50 -9.38 -9.73
CA GLU A 154 -16.49 -10.44 -10.02
C GLU A 154 -16.62 -11.45 -8.90
N ASP A 155 -15.57 -11.63 -8.10
CA ASP A 155 -15.58 -12.50 -6.94
C ASP A 155 -15.97 -11.68 -5.71
N PRO A 156 -17.19 -11.85 -5.16
CA PRO A 156 -17.62 -11.14 -3.96
C PRO A 156 -17.07 -11.78 -2.67
N GLY A 157 -16.44 -12.95 -2.76
CA GLY A 157 -16.23 -13.88 -1.64
C GLY A 157 -17.55 -14.38 -1.07
N ALA A 158 -17.56 -14.70 0.22
CA ALA A 158 -18.79 -15.04 0.91
C ALA A 158 -19.81 -13.88 0.90
N VAL A 159 -21.09 -14.19 0.68
CA VAL A 159 -22.18 -13.21 0.73
C VAL A 159 -23.25 -13.67 1.72
N ALA A 160 -23.41 -12.94 2.81
CA ALA A 160 -24.38 -13.24 3.85
C ALA A 160 -24.81 -11.98 4.59
N ASN A 161 -26.00 -11.99 5.20
CA ASN A 161 -26.50 -10.89 6.05
C ASN A 161 -26.49 -9.49 5.37
N GLY A 162 -26.64 -9.45 4.05
CA GLY A 162 -26.59 -8.22 3.24
C GLY A 162 -25.18 -7.64 3.01
N VAL A 163 -24.13 -8.40 3.31
CA VAL A 163 -22.72 -7.99 3.20
C VAL A 163 -21.96 -8.93 2.27
N LYS A 164 -21.03 -8.38 1.47
CA LYS A 164 -20.03 -9.15 0.72
C LYS A 164 -18.71 -9.15 1.48
N GLU A 165 -18.00 -10.26 1.41
CA GLU A 165 -16.68 -10.41 2.00
C GLU A 165 -15.67 -9.39 1.44
N THR A 166 -15.66 -9.22 0.11
CA THR A 166 -14.73 -8.30 -0.58
C THR A 166 -14.77 -6.87 -0.01
N ASP A 167 -15.96 -6.37 0.35
CA ASP A 167 -16.15 -5.02 0.89
C ASP A 167 -15.51 -4.85 2.28
N LEU A 168 -15.51 -5.92 3.10
CA LEU A 168 -14.90 -5.95 4.42
C LEU A 168 -13.39 -6.10 4.32
N ASN A 169 -12.93 -7.03 3.47
CA ASN A 169 -11.52 -7.30 3.21
C ASN A 169 -10.80 -6.01 2.76
N LEU A 170 -11.35 -5.29 1.77
CA LEU A 170 -10.76 -4.05 1.26
C LEU A 170 -10.71 -2.94 2.32
N LYS A 171 -11.75 -2.78 3.14
CA LYS A 171 -11.79 -1.76 4.20
C LYS A 171 -10.76 -2.03 5.30
N ILE A 172 -10.70 -3.26 5.81
CA ILE A 172 -9.74 -3.67 6.83
C ILE A 172 -8.31 -3.54 6.30
N ALA A 173 -8.05 -3.99 5.07
CA ALA A 173 -6.73 -3.91 4.46
C ALA A 173 -6.25 -2.47 4.22
N LYS A 174 -7.14 -1.53 3.85
CA LYS A 174 -6.81 -0.09 3.74
C LYS A 174 -6.46 0.53 5.10
N LYS A 175 -7.18 0.16 6.17
CA LYS A 175 -6.84 0.58 7.54
C LYS A 175 -5.48 0.03 7.96
N LEU A 176 -5.19 -1.24 7.66
CA LEU A 176 -3.90 -1.87 7.92
C LEU A 176 -2.75 -1.18 7.16
N LYS A 177 -2.93 -0.90 5.86
CA LYS A 177 -1.98 -0.11 5.04
C LYS A 177 -1.67 1.23 5.72
N SER A 178 -2.68 2.02 6.07
CA SER A 178 -2.48 3.33 6.70
C SER A 178 -1.74 3.25 8.04
N LYS A 179 -1.98 2.22 8.86
CA LYS A 179 -1.27 2.01 10.14
C LYS A 179 0.20 1.62 9.93
N LEU A 180 0.49 0.79 8.94
CA LEU A 180 1.86 0.38 8.61
C LEU A 180 2.66 1.52 7.97
N GLU A 181 2.07 2.28 7.04
CA GLU A 181 2.71 3.46 6.43
C GLU A 181 3.07 4.52 7.49
N LYS A 182 2.21 4.75 8.49
CA LYS A 182 2.51 5.61 9.65
C LYS A 182 3.70 5.12 10.49
N LYS A 183 4.05 3.84 10.42
CA LYS A 183 5.24 3.24 11.05
C LYS A 183 6.47 3.23 10.13
N ASN A 184 6.44 3.96 9.01
CA ASN A 184 7.51 3.97 8.00
C ASN A 184 7.80 2.59 7.39
N ILE A 185 6.74 1.80 7.23
CA ILE A 185 6.76 0.53 6.50
C ILE A 185 6.18 0.80 5.12
N ASN A 186 6.92 0.47 4.07
CA ASN A 186 6.42 0.56 2.71
C ASN A 186 5.38 -0.55 2.50
N VAL A 187 4.22 -0.21 1.96
CA VAL A 187 3.13 -1.17 1.74
C VAL A 187 2.73 -1.19 0.27
N GLN A 188 2.53 -2.39 -0.27
CA GLN A 188 1.73 -2.58 -1.47
C GLN A 188 0.53 -3.47 -1.17
N MET A 189 -0.51 -3.32 -1.98
CA MET A 189 -1.72 -4.13 -1.92
C MET A 189 -1.91 -4.85 -3.26
N THR A 190 -2.48 -6.07 -3.27
CA THR A 190 -2.91 -6.70 -4.52
C THR A 190 -3.94 -5.84 -5.25
N ARG A 191 -4.87 -5.24 -4.50
CA ARG A 191 -5.90 -4.33 -5.01
C ARG A 191 -6.15 -3.15 -4.08
N GLU A 192 -6.48 -1.99 -4.67
CA GLU A 192 -6.90 -0.79 -3.92
C GLU A 192 -8.36 -0.40 -4.19
N LYS A 193 -9.07 -1.19 -5.00
CA LYS A 193 -10.49 -1.04 -5.35
C LYS A 193 -11.13 -2.41 -5.53
N GLU A 194 -12.38 -2.43 -5.98
CA GLU A 194 -13.00 -3.66 -6.49
C GLU A 194 -12.44 -3.96 -7.89
N GLU A 195 -11.75 -5.09 -7.99
CA GLU A 195 -11.10 -5.58 -9.21
C GLU A 195 -10.78 -7.07 -9.07
N THR A 196 -10.99 -7.83 -10.16
CA THR A 196 -10.71 -9.27 -10.22
C THR A 196 -9.20 -9.51 -10.37
N ILE A 197 -8.61 -10.35 -9.51
CA ILE A 197 -7.20 -10.78 -9.56
C ILE A 197 -7.13 -12.26 -9.20
N SER A 198 -6.46 -13.07 -10.03
CA SER A 198 -6.29 -14.52 -9.80
C SER A 198 -5.43 -14.80 -8.57
N LEU A 199 -5.54 -16.01 -8.03
CA LEU A 199 -4.76 -16.41 -6.85
C LEU A 199 -3.25 -16.45 -7.12
N TYR A 200 -2.87 -16.78 -8.35
CA TYR A 200 -1.47 -16.84 -8.78
C TYR A 200 -0.88 -15.45 -8.99
N GLU A 201 -1.60 -14.54 -9.64
CA GLU A 201 -1.12 -13.15 -9.81
C GLU A 201 -0.96 -12.45 -8.45
N ARG A 202 -1.83 -12.71 -7.46
CA ARG A 202 -1.64 -12.17 -6.09
C ARG A 202 -0.29 -12.54 -5.47
N ALA A 203 0.15 -13.79 -5.66
CA ALA A 203 1.45 -14.26 -5.19
C ALA A 203 2.60 -13.71 -6.05
N ASN A 204 2.44 -13.70 -7.38
CA ASN A 204 3.40 -13.11 -8.31
C ASN A 204 3.68 -11.63 -7.99
N MET A 205 2.64 -10.82 -7.79
CA MET A 205 2.77 -9.42 -7.37
C MET A 205 3.56 -9.28 -6.06
N ALA A 206 3.31 -10.14 -5.07
CA ALA A 206 4.03 -10.13 -3.80
C ALA A 206 5.52 -10.48 -3.97
N ASN A 207 5.81 -11.49 -4.79
CA ASN A 207 7.15 -11.97 -5.11
C ASN A 207 7.94 -10.91 -5.89
N LYS A 208 7.33 -10.32 -6.93
CA LYS A 208 7.87 -9.22 -7.74
C LYS A 208 8.06 -7.93 -6.95
N TYR A 209 7.19 -7.65 -5.98
CA TYR A 209 7.39 -6.56 -5.03
C TYR A 209 8.58 -6.82 -4.11
N ASP A 210 9.00 -8.08 -3.88
CA ASP A 210 9.97 -8.47 -2.86
C ASP A 210 9.53 -7.93 -1.47
N GLY A 211 8.27 -8.18 -1.09
CA GLY A 211 7.74 -7.80 0.23
C GLY A 211 8.33 -8.67 1.34
N ASP A 212 8.86 -8.09 2.42
CA ASP A 212 9.42 -8.79 3.60
C ASP A 212 8.49 -9.89 4.14
N ILE A 213 7.19 -9.62 4.12
CA ILE A 213 6.12 -10.53 4.53
C ILE A 213 4.89 -10.32 3.64
N PHE A 214 4.01 -11.33 3.63
CA PHE A 214 2.72 -11.32 2.96
C PHE A 214 1.59 -11.54 3.98
N VAL A 215 0.51 -10.77 3.90
CA VAL A 215 -0.70 -11.01 4.70
C VAL A 215 -1.96 -10.91 3.85
N SER A 216 -2.76 -11.97 3.81
CA SER A 216 -4.07 -11.97 3.17
C SER A 216 -5.20 -11.77 4.21
N ILE A 217 -6.22 -11.00 3.85
CA ILE A 217 -7.34 -10.61 4.71
C ILE A 217 -8.65 -11.15 4.11
N HIS A 218 -9.34 -12.00 4.88
CA HIS A 218 -10.57 -12.71 4.52
C HIS A 218 -11.62 -12.66 5.65
N GLN A 219 -12.87 -13.00 5.33
CA GLN A 219 -13.91 -13.31 6.32
C GLN A 219 -14.49 -14.71 6.07
N ASN A 220 -14.57 -15.49 7.13
CA ASN A 220 -14.95 -16.88 7.04
C ASN A 220 -16.47 -17.01 6.79
N SER A 221 -16.89 -18.15 6.29
CA SER A 221 -18.30 -18.48 6.16
C SER A 221 -18.53 -19.95 6.48
N PHE A 222 -19.72 -20.24 7.02
CA PHE A 222 -20.12 -21.61 7.30
C PHE A 222 -21.61 -21.80 7.04
N THR A 223 -22.02 -23.03 6.74
CA THR A 223 -23.41 -23.38 6.40
C THR A 223 -24.38 -23.09 7.53
N SER A 224 -23.93 -23.17 8.79
CA SER A 224 -24.67 -22.65 9.95
C SER A 224 -24.21 -21.23 10.32
N GLY A 225 -25.16 -20.38 10.71
CA GLY A 225 -24.87 -19.03 11.21
C GLY A 225 -24.26 -18.99 12.62
N ASN A 226 -23.92 -20.14 13.20
CA ASN A 226 -23.46 -20.28 14.59
C ASN A 226 -21.94 -20.27 14.75
N ALA A 227 -21.15 -20.40 13.68
CA ALA A 227 -19.69 -20.33 13.77
C ALA A 227 -19.23 -18.89 14.08
N TYR A 228 -18.18 -18.71 14.88
CA TYR A 228 -17.62 -17.41 15.27
C TYR A 228 -16.14 -17.51 15.66
N GLY A 229 -15.47 -16.36 15.77
CA GLY A 229 -14.07 -16.23 16.17
C GLY A 229 -13.11 -16.04 14.99
N ILE A 230 -11.84 -15.75 15.33
CA ILE A 230 -10.75 -15.47 14.39
C ILE A 230 -9.86 -16.71 14.25
N GLU A 231 -9.45 -17.05 13.02
CA GLU A 231 -8.41 -18.05 12.73
C GLU A 231 -7.36 -17.50 11.75
N THR A 232 -6.11 -17.95 11.88
CA THR A 232 -5.01 -17.54 10.98
C THR A 232 -4.34 -18.77 10.37
N TYR A 233 -4.22 -18.78 9.05
CA TYR A 233 -3.62 -19.86 8.26
C TYR A 233 -2.18 -19.55 7.84
N TYR A 234 -1.33 -20.56 7.85
CA TYR A 234 -0.05 -20.60 7.12
C TYR A 234 -0.04 -21.83 6.19
N HIS A 235 0.91 -21.89 5.24
CA HIS A 235 1.01 -23.05 4.35
C HIS A 235 1.56 -24.27 5.09
N ARG A 236 0.95 -25.44 4.88
CA ARG A 236 1.30 -26.68 5.60
C ARG A 236 2.77 -27.09 5.43
N ASP A 237 3.33 -26.82 4.26
CA ASP A 237 4.69 -27.21 3.88
C ASP A 237 5.72 -26.08 4.16
N LYS A 238 5.29 -25.00 4.83
CA LYS A 238 6.13 -23.85 5.25
C LYS A 238 6.08 -23.67 6.76
N SER A 239 6.58 -24.66 7.50
CA SER A 239 6.60 -24.67 8.97
C SER A 239 7.31 -23.45 9.59
N GLN A 240 8.27 -22.85 8.89
CA GLN A 240 8.96 -21.61 9.26
C GLN A 240 8.04 -20.37 9.27
N HIS A 241 6.87 -20.41 8.60
CA HIS A 241 5.86 -19.34 8.65
C HIS A 241 4.94 -19.45 9.89
N LYS A 242 4.98 -20.56 10.63
CA LYS A 242 4.12 -20.81 11.80
C LYS A 242 4.25 -19.71 12.86
N SER A 243 5.47 -19.22 13.11
CA SER A 243 5.74 -18.18 14.11
C SER A 243 5.12 -16.83 13.73
N TYR A 244 5.02 -16.53 12.43
CA TYR A 244 4.37 -15.32 11.93
C TYR A 244 2.85 -15.38 12.12
N ALA A 245 2.23 -16.50 11.72
CA ALA A 245 0.80 -16.73 11.94
C ALA A 245 0.42 -16.73 13.44
N ASP A 246 1.26 -17.30 14.31
CA ASP A 246 1.05 -17.33 15.77
C ASP A 246 1.06 -15.93 16.40
N ILE A 247 2.01 -15.08 16.01
CA ILE A 247 2.10 -13.69 16.49
C ILE A 247 0.91 -12.86 15.99
N ILE A 248 0.47 -13.06 14.73
CA ILE A 248 -0.75 -12.46 14.19
C ILE A 248 -1.98 -12.86 15.01
N GLN A 249 -2.20 -14.17 15.21
CA GLN A 249 -3.35 -14.70 15.93
C GLN A 249 -3.41 -14.12 17.35
N LYS A 250 -2.31 -14.21 18.12
CA LYS A 250 -2.24 -13.70 19.49
C LYS A 250 -2.51 -12.20 19.58
N SER A 251 -1.95 -11.42 18.66
CA SER A 251 -2.18 -9.96 18.61
C SER A 251 -3.64 -9.62 18.26
N LEU A 252 -4.25 -10.32 17.30
CA LEU A 252 -5.66 -10.14 16.95
C LEU A 252 -6.58 -10.39 18.14
N ILE A 253 -6.42 -11.53 18.82
CA ILE A 253 -7.25 -11.88 19.99
C ILE A 253 -7.08 -10.84 21.11
N LYS A 254 -5.85 -10.42 21.41
CA LYS A 254 -5.55 -9.36 22.39
C LYS A 254 -6.21 -8.01 22.05
N ASN A 255 -6.33 -7.64 20.78
CA ASN A 255 -6.89 -6.34 20.36
C ASN A 255 -8.42 -6.37 20.18
N THR A 256 -8.98 -7.52 19.80
CA THR A 256 -10.41 -7.65 19.46
C THR A 256 -11.26 -8.22 20.60
N ASN A 257 -10.66 -8.99 21.52
CA ASN A 257 -11.35 -9.87 22.48
C ASN A 257 -12.30 -10.88 21.80
N SER A 258 -11.99 -11.27 20.58
CA SER A 258 -12.73 -12.30 19.83
C SER A 258 -12.37 -13.71 20.30
N PHE A 259 -13.21 -14.68 19.96
CA PHE A 259 -12.93 -16.08 20.25
C PHE A 259 -11.73 -16.58 19.44
N ASP A 260 -10.77 -17.20 20.13
CA ASP A 260 -9.55 -17.73 19.54
C ASP A 260 -9.80 -19.12 18.96
N ARG A 261 -9.72 -19.23 17.62
CA ARG A 261 -9.83 -20.51 16.90
C ARG A 261 -8.46 -21.10 16.54
N GLY A 262 -7.39 -20.47 17.01
CA GLY A 262 -6.00 -20.87 16.82
C GLY A 262 -5.46 -20.61 15.41
N ILE A 263 -4.21 -21.02 15.24
CA ILE A 263 -3.55 -21.09 13.93
C ILE A 263 -3.82 -22.44 13.26
N LYS A 264 -3.87 -22.43 11.92
CA LYS A 264 -4.19 -23.59 11.09
C LYS A 264 -3.27 -23.69 9.88
N THR A 265 -3.29 -24.83 9.21
CA THR A 265 -2.59 -25.07 7.95
C THR A 265 -3.58 -25.30 6.82
N ALA A 266 -3.29 -24.75 5.64
CA ALA A 266 -4.07 -24.97 4.42
C ALA A 266 -3.18 -24.94 3.18
N ASN A 267 -3.65 -25.54 2.08
CA ASN A 267 -2.99 -25.52 0.78
C ASN A 267 -3.44 -24.33 -0.09
N PHE A 268 -3.61 -23.14 0.51
CA PHE A 268 -4.03 -21.95 -0.22
C PHE A 268 -2.91 -21.47 -1.15
N VAL A 269 -3.25 -21.23 -2.42
CA VAL A 269 -2.32 -20.76 -3.48
C VAL A 269 -1.49 -19.56 -3.01
N VAL A 270 -2.15 -18.51 -2.49
CA VAL A 270 -1.47 -17.29 -2.01
C VAL A 270 -0.49 -17.52 -0.86
N LEU A 271 -0.57 -18.65 -0.14
CA LEU A 271 0.41 -19.04 0.89
C LEU A 271 1.48 -20.00 0.34
N ARG A 272 1.13 -20.82 -0.66
CA ARG A 272 2.02 -21.77 -1.32
C ARG A 272 3.01 -21.10 -2.27
N GLU A 273 2.56 -20.15 -3.07
CA GLU A 273 3.39 -19.52 -4.11
C GLU A 273 4.15 -18.27 -3.64
N THR A 274 3.81 -17.72 -2.47
CA THR A 274 4.52 -16.56 -1.89
C THR A 274 5.84 -16.96 -1.24
N VAL A 275 6.93 -16.27 -1.58
CA VAL A 275 8.30 -16.69 -1.23
C VAL A 275 8.81 -16.10 0.10
N MET A 276 8.03 -15.18 0.66
CA MET A 276 8.23 -14.54 1.96
C MET A 276 7.33 -15.17 3.04
N PRO A 277 7.61 -14.96 4.34
CA PRO A 277 6.70 -15.30 5.43
C PRO A 277 5.27 -14.83 5.16
N SER A 278 4.34 -15.77 5.11
CA SER A 278 2.99 -15.59 4.61
C SER A 278 1.92 -16.13 5.56
N ALA A 279 0.85 -15.36 5.73
CA ALA A 279 -0.32 -15.73 6.53
C ALA A 279 -1.63 -15.26 5.87
N LEU A 280 -2.73 -16.00 6.06
CA LEU A 280 -4.09 -15.59 5.67
C LEU A 280 -4.95 -15.52 6.93
N ILE A 281 -5.67 -14.42 7.11
CA ILE A 281 -6.44 -14.12 8.32
C ILE A 281 -7.92 -14.17 8.01
N GLU A 282 -8.64 -15.02 8.74
CA GLU A 282 -10.09 -15.03 8.78
C GLU A 282 -10.57 -14.17 9.96
N CYS A 283 -11.00 -12.93 9.68
CA CYS A 283 -11.26 -11.92 10.73
C CYS A 283 -12.57 -12.13 11.53
N GLY A 284 -13.36 -13.14 11.18
CA GLY A 284 -14.66 -13.48 11.79
C GLY A 284 -15.57 -14.17 10.77
N PHE A 285 -16.78 -14.57 11.18
CA PHE A 285 -17.72 -15.28 10.30
C PHE A 285 -18.81 -14.36 9.76
N ILE A 286 -18.84 -14.10 8.44
CA ILE A 286 -19.84 -13.24 7.80
C ILE A 286 -21.27 -13.82 7.84
N THR A 287 -21.40 -15.14 7.96
CA THR A 287 -22.69 -15.83 8.13
C THR A 287 -23.28 -15.68 9.53
N ASN A 288 -22.47 -15.31 10.52
CA ASN A 288 -22.92 -15.09 11.90
C ASN A 288 -23.35 -13.63 12.11
N LEU A 289 -24.61 -13.44 12.51
CA LEU A 289 -25.20 -12.10 12.64
C LEU A 289 -24.50 -11.22 13.70
N ASN A 290 -23.97 -11.81 14.78
CA ASN A 290 -23.24 -11.06 15.80
C ASN A 290 -21.84 -10.66 15.31
N GLU A 291 -21.15 -11.55 14.62
CA GLU A 291 -19.82 -11.28 14.06
C GLU A 291 -19.89 -10.26 12.93
N VAL A 292 -20.81 -10.41 11.96
CA VAL A 292 -20.94 -9.46 10.84
C VAL A 292 -21.35 -8.06 11.31
N ASN A 293 -22.10 -7.94 12.41
CA ASN A 293 -22.41 -6.65 13.02
C ASN A 293 -21.17 -5.98 13.62
N LYS A 294 -20.23 -6.74 14.20
CA LYS A 294 -18.90 -6.21 14.57
C LYS A 294 -18.08 -5.87 13.32
N LEU A 295 -18.00 -6.77 12.34
CA LEU A 295 -17.17 -6.60 11.14
C LEU A 295 -17.55 -5.39 10.29
N LYS A 296 -18.84 -5.01 10.25
CA LYS A 296 -19.29 -3.75 9.63
C LYS A 296 -18.85 -2.49 10.38
N SER A 297 -18.52 -2.59 11.68
CA SER A 297 -18.19 -1.44 12.53
C SER A 297 -16.76 -0.96 12.30
N ASP A 298 -16.60 0.32 11.96
CA ASP A 298 -15.30 0.96 11.74
C ASP A 298 -14.36 0.77 12.94
N ALA A 299 -14.88 0.92 14.16
CA ALA A 299 -14.13 0.76 15.41
C ALA A 299 -13.61 -0.67 15.65
N TYR A 300 -14.28 -1.70 15.11
CA TYR A 300 -13.81 -3.08 15.19
C TYR A 300 -12.82 -3.41 14.06
N GLN A 301 -13.03 -2.87 12.86
CA GLN A 301 -12.04 -2.94 11.77
C GLN A 301 -10.72 -2.24 12.16
N GLU A 302 -10.78 -1.13 12.89
CA GLU A 302 -9.59 -0.47 13.46
C GLU A 302 -8.85 -1.37 14.45
N LYS A 303 -9.56 -2.14 15.29
CA LYS A 303 -8.94 -3.11 16.22
C LYS A 303 -8.27 -4.27 15.50
N ILE A 304 -8.89 -4.80 14.45
CA ILE A 304 -8.28 -5.83 13.59
C ILE A 304 -7.01 -5.27 12.95
N ALA A 305 -7.10 -4.13 12.26
CA ALA A 305 -5.97 -3.50 11.60
C ALA A 305 -4.84 -3.12 12.57
N GLU A 306 -5.17 -2.72 13.81
CA GLU A 306 -4.18 -2.45 14.87
C GLU A 306 -3.49 -3.74 15.33
N GLY A 307 -4.25 -4.81 15.58
CA GLY A 307 -3.71 -6.13 15.95
C GLY A 307 -2.74 -6.67 14.90
N VAL A 308 -3.15 -6.67 13.63
CA VAL A 308 -2.28 -7.12 12.53
C VAL A 308 -1.07 -6.20 12.35
N SER A 309 -1.26 -4.87 12.42
CA SER A 309 -0.13 -3.91 12.30
C SER A 309 0.91 -4.13 13.39
N ASN A 310 0.50 -4.41 14.63
CA ASN A 310 1.39 -4.65 15.75
C ASN A 310 2.12 -5.99 15.64
N ALA A 311 1.42 -7.07 15.27
CA ALA A 311 2.05 -8.37 14.98
C ALA A 311 3.10 -8.29 13.87
N ILE A 312 2.77 -7.60 12.78
CA ILE A 312 3.68 -7.35 11.66
C ILE A 312 4.92 -6.57 12.11
N SER A 313 4.72 -5.51 12.90
CA SER A 313 5.84 -4.68 13.40
C SER A 313 6.78 -5.50 14.29
N GLU A 314 6.23 -6.32 15.19
CA GLU A 314 6.98 -7.22 16.06
C GLU A 314 7.77 -8.25 15.25
N TYR A 315 7.12 -8.92 14.29
CA TYR A 315 7.76 -9.94 13.47
C TYR A 315 8.91 -9.37 12.61
N LEU A 316 8.70 -8.21 11.98
CA LEU A 316 9.72 -7.55 11.17
C LEU A 316 10.96 -7.19 12.00
N VAL A 317 10.78 -6.49 13.12
CA VAL A 317 11.87 -6.07 14.02
C VAL A 317 12.63 -7.26 14.60
N LYS A 318 11.95 -8.38 14.86
CA LYS A 318 12.56 -9.59 15.43
C LYS A 318 13.36 -10.42 14.43
N ASN A 319 12.92 -10.46 13.15
CA ASN A 319 13.44 -11.42 12.18
C ASN A 319 14.18 -10.77 10.99
N ILE A 320 14.15 -9.43 10.84
CA ILE A 320 14.76 -8.73 9.71
C ILE A 320 15.66 -7.59 10.21
N THR A 321 16.93 -7.63 9.82
CA THR A 321 17.95 -6.63 10.10
C THR A 321 18.08 -5.67 8.92
N LEU A 322 17.70 -4.42 9.15
CA LEU A 322 17.92 -3.29 8.24
C LEU A 322 19.38 -2.81 8.37
N THR A 323 20.17 -2.82 7.28
CA THR A 323 21.60 -2.41 7.35
C THR A 323 21.83 -0.92 7.10
N GLN A 324 20.82 -0.18 6.64
CA GLN A 324 20.92 1.29 6.54
C GLN A 324 20.24 1.91 7.75
N GLU A 325 20.91 2.86 8.38
CA GLU A 325 20.34 3.56 9.54
C GLU A 325 19.35 4.63 9.07
N LYS A 326 18.14 4.60 9.63
CA LYS A 326 17.09 5.54 9.29
C LYS A 326 17.54 7.00 9.49
N GLY A 327 17.33 7.81 8.45
CA GLY A 327 17.72 9.22 8.44
C GLY A 327 19.20 9.49 8.17
N VAL A 328 20.01 8.47 7.82
CA VAL A 328 21.38 8.63 7.33
C VAL A 328 21.39 8.50 5.80
N PHE A 329 21.70 9.59 5.10
CA PHE A 329 21.75 9.62 3.64
C PHE A 329 23.17 9.79 3.13
N LYS A 330 23.45 9.27 1.92
CA LYS A 330 24.78 9.33 1.30
C LYS A 330 25.28 10.77 1.10
N ASP A 331 24.37 11.72 0.94
CA ASP A 331 24.63 13.14 0.69
C ASP A 331 24.49 14.03 1.94
N THR A 332 24.17 13.45 3.10
CA THR A 332 24.17 14.17 4.39
C THR A 332 25.42 13.92 5.23
N LYS A 333 26.23 12.90 4.91
CA LYS A 333 27.44 12.55 5.68
C LYS A 333 28.45 13.71 5.68
N GLY A 334 28.76 14.24 6.86
CA GLY A 334 29.64 15.39 7.04
C GLY A 334 28.99 16.74 6.73
N HIS A 335 27.69 16.78 6.47
CA HIS A 335 26.94 18.03 6.29
C HIS A 335 26.59 18.64 7.67
N TRP A 336 26.63 19.97 7.79
CA TRP A 336 26.32 20.66 9.05
C TRP A 336 24.92 20.32 9.60
N GLY A 337 23.98 19.99 8.71
CA GLY A 337 22.61 19.61 9.03
C GLY A 337 22.40 18.12 9.33
N GLU A 338 23.43 17.27 9.25
CA GLU A 338 23.29 15.80 9.32
C GLU A 338 22.50 15.34 10.56
N ALA A 339 22.86 15.83 11.75
CA ALA A 339 22.22 15.45 13.01
C ALA A 339 20.74 15.87 13.08
N VAL A 340 20.40 17.07 12.60
CA VAL A 340 19.00 17.55 12.62
C VAL A 340 18.15 16.89 11.54
N ILE A 341 18.71 16.60 10.36
CA ILE A 341 18.04 15.82 9.31
C ILE A 341 17.71 14.43 9.85
N LYS A 342 18.68 13.73 10.46
CA LYS A 342 18.48 12.43 11.08
C LYS A 342 17.40 12.47 12.18
N LYS A 343 17.41 13.49 13.05
CA LYS A 343 16.36 13.72 14.07
C LYS A 343 14.96 13.88 13.44
N PHE A 344 14.82 14.69 12.39
CA PHE A 344 13.54 14.94 11.72
C PHE A 344 12.99 13.72 10.97
N VAL A 345 13.86 12.93 10.32
CA VAL A 345 13.45 11.68 9.64
C VAL A 345 13.07 10.62 10.66
N ASN A 346 13.79 10.51 11.78
CA ASN A 346 13.44 9.57 12.84
C ASN A 346 12.10 9.93 13.52
N LYS A 347 11.79 11.23 13.69
CA LYS A 347 10.46 11.70 14.12
C LYS A 347 9.37 11.67 13.03
N GLY A 348 9.70 11.29 11.79
CA GLY A 348 8.74 11.20 10.68
C GLY A 348 8.26 12.55 10.12
N TYR A 349 8.91 13.66 10.48
CA TYR A 349 8.53 15.00 10.02
C TYR A 349 8.94 15.25 8.56
N VAL A 350 10.04 14.66 8.12
CA VAL A 350 10.57 14.76 6.75
C VAL A 350 10.99 13.38 6.25
N GLU A 351 11.07 13.23 4.94
CA GLU A 351 11.51 12.02 4.24
C GLU A 351 12.64 12.37 3.26
N GLY A 352 13.48 11.39 2.95
CA GLY A 352 14.40 11.45 1.82
C GLY A 352 13.70 11.14 0.49
N TYR A 353 14.45 11.24 -0.60
CA TYR A 353 14.02 10.87 -1.95
C TYR A 353 14.27 9.37 -2.19
N LYS A 354 13.51 8.79 -3.13
CA LYS A 354 13.60 7.36 -3.52
C LYS A 354 14.99 6.93 -4.05
N ASP A 355 15.85 7.88 -4.40
CA ASP A 355 17.23 7.69 -4.86
C ASP A 355 18.26 7.56 -3.70
N GLY A 356 17.78 7.54 -2.44
CA GLY A 356 18.60 7.44 -1.23
C GLY A 356 19.32 8.74 -0.85
N THR A 357 18.83 9.89 -1.31
CA THR A 357 19.35 11.22 -0.94
C THR A 357 18.38 12.02 -0.06
N PHE A 358 18.88 13.00 0.68
CA PHE A 358 18.05 14.03 1.31
C PHE A 358 18.01 15.35 0.52
N LYS A 359 19.04 15.60 -0.30
CA LYS A 359 19.32 16.84 -1.04
C LYS A 359 19.40 18.05 -0.12
N PRO A 360 20.29 18.05 0.90
CA PRO A 360 20.30 19.05 1.97
C PRO A 360 20.51 20.48 1.47
N ASN A 361 21.28 20.65 0.39
CA ASN A 361 21.59 21.95 -0.22
C ASN A 361 20.61 22.36 -1.35
N SER A 362 19.63 21.53 -1.69
CA SER A 362 18.60 21.91 -2.66
C SER A 362 17.56 22.81 -1.99
N ASN A 363 17.05 23.80 -2.72
CA ASN A 363 15.98 24.67 -2.25
C ASN A 363 14.69 23.87 -1.99
N ILE A 364 13.91 24.31 -1.00
CA ILE A 364 12.62 23.71 -0.65
C ILE A 364 11.45 24.55 -1.20
N THR A 365 10.45 23.88 -1.73
CA THR A 365 9.21 24.53 -2.19
C THR A 365 8.32 24.95 -1.02
N ARG A 366 7.44 25.93 -1.24
CA ARG A 366 6.42 26.35 -0.26
C ARG A 366 5.51 25.20 0.15
N ALA A 367 5.13 24.33 -0.79
CA ALA A 367 4.34 23.12 -0.52
C ALA A 367 5.07 22.09 0.36
N GLU A 368 6.36 21.81 0.09
CA GLU A 368 7.16 20.91 0.94
C GLU A 368 7.34 21.47 2.35
N PHE A 369 7.59 22.77 2.48
CA PHE A 369 7.79 23.42 3.77
C PHE A 369 6.55 23.31 4.67
N ILE A 370 5.35 23.59 4.15
CA ILE A 370 4.11 23.45 4.94
C ILE A 370 3.79 21.98 5.30
N LYS A 371 4.15 21.00 4.45
CA LYS A 371 4.00 19.57 4.77
C LYS A 371 4.85 19.18 6.00
N ILE A 372 6.08 19.69 6.11
CA ILE A 372 6.92 19.46 7.29
C ILE A 372 6.29 20.13 8.52
N ILE A 373 5.80 21.37 8.39
CA ILE A 373 5.13 22.10 9.49
C ILE A 373 3.88 21.38 9.99
N ASN A 374 2.99 20.93 9.10
CA ASN A 374 1.79 20.18 9.49
C ASN A 374 2.14 18.92 10.31
N ARG A 375 3.25 18.25 9.98
CA ARG A 375 3.76 17.10 10.73
C ARG A 375 4.38 17.48 12.07
N VAL A 376 5.20 18.53 12.12
CA VAL A 376 5.84 19.03 13.36
C VAL A 376 4.80 19.46 14.39
N PHE A 377 3.74 20.15 13.95
CA PHE A 377 2.67 20.67 14.82
C PHE A 377 1.42 19.77 14.90
N ASN A 378 1.43 18.62 14.23
CA ASN A 378 0.30 17.67 14.13
C ASN A 378 -1.04 18.32 13.70
N PHE A 379 -0.99 19.18 12.68
CA PHE A 379 -2.19 19.77 12.08
C PHE A 379 -2.85 18.76 11.14
N THR A 380 -4.10 18.38 11.44
CA THR A 380 -4.83 17.32 10.73
C THR A 380 -6.15 17.78 10.11
N SER A 381 -6.82 18.78 10.69
CA SER A 381 -8.08 19.33 10.20
C SER A 381 -7.89 20.18 8.95
N GLU A 382 -8.84 20.11 8.01
CA GLU A 382 -8.84 20.90 6.77
C GLU A 382 -9.85 22.05 6.78
N ALA A 383 -9.59 23.09 5.99
CA ALA A 383 -10.52 24.17 5.69
C ALA A 383 -11.34 23.83 4.45
N GLU A 384 -12.58 24.30 4.36
CA GLU A 384 -13.44 24.03 3.20
C GLU A 384 -12.98 24.80 1.96
N GLU A 385 -12.56 26.05 2.15
CA GLU A 385 -12.02 26.93 1.10
C GLU A 385 -10.53 26.68 0.85
N GLY A 386 -10.04 27.15 -0.29
CA GLY A 386 -8.65 26.98 -0.73
C GLY A 386 -8.24 28.02 -1.77
N PHE A 387 -7.04 27.85 -2.32
CA PHE A 387 -6.47 28.76 -3.31
C PHE A 387 -6.80 28.33 -4.75
N SER A 388 -6.81 29.29 -5.68
CA SER A 388 -7.15 29.02 -7.10
C SER A 388 -6.09 28.23 -7.85
N ASP A 389 -4.86 28.20 -7.34
CA ASP A 389 -3.69 27.50 -7.89
C ASP A 389 -3.36 26.18 -7.16
N VAL A 390 -4.35 25.61 -6.46
CA VAL A 390 -4.22 24.38 -5.67
C VAL A 390 -5.38 23.43 -5.98
N ASN A 391 -5.13 22.43 -6.81
CA ASN A 391 -6.12 21.51 -7.37
C ASN A 391 -6.32 20.28 -6.48
N LYS A 392 -7.52 19.68 -6.50
CA LYS A 392 -7.85 18.47 -5.71
C LYS A 392 -6.93 17.27 -5.92
N ASN A 393 -6.27 17.20 -7.08
CA ASN A 393 -5.38 16.11 -7.46
C ASN A 393 -3.90 16.41 -7.13
N ASP A 394 -3.57 17.61 -6.67
CA ASP A 394 -2.20 17.96 -6.32
C ASP A 394 -1.81 17.29 -5.00
N TRP A 395 -0.59 16.75 -4.92
CA TRP A 395 -0.11 16.02 -3.73
C TRP A 395 -0.13 16.87 -2.45
N PHE A 396 -0.06 18.20 -2.59
CA PHE A 396 -0.10 19.18 -1.50
C PHE A 396 -1.51 19.69 -1.16
N TYR A 397 -2.57 19.25 -1.86
CA TYR A 397 -3.93 19.80 -1.68
C TYR A 397 -4.42 19.78 -0.22
N SER A 398 -4.33 18.61 0.42
CA SER A 398 -4.65 18.42 1.84
C SER A 398 -3.73 19.24 2.76
N GLU A 399 -2.44 19.34 2.42
CA GLU A 399 -1.44 20.08 3.22
C GLU A 399 -1.71 21.58 3.24
N VAL A 400 -2.08 22.18 2.10
CA VAL A 400 -2.48 23.58 2.02
C VAL A 400 -3.77 23.84 2.81
N ARG A 401 -4.76 22.94 2.74
CA ARG A 401 -6.03 23.07 3.48
C ARG A 401 -5.84 22.95 4.99
N LYS A 402 -4.90 22.12 5.46
CA LYS A 402 -4.45 22.09 6.87
C LYS A 402 -3.80 23.41 7.28
N ALA A 403 -2.95 23.97 6.42
CA ALA A 403 -2.27 25.24 6.69
C ALA A 403 -3.25 26.42 6.84
N VAL A 404 -4.29 26.46 6.00
CA VAL A 404 -5.39 27.44 6.10
C VAL A 404 -6.22 27.20 7.37
N LYS A 405 -6.59 25.94 7.68
CA LYS A 405 -7.40 25.62 8.87
C LYS A 405 -6.70 25.94 10.19
N ALA A 406 -5.38 25.73 10.23
CA ALA A 406 -4.52 26.10 11.35
C ALA A 406 -4.26 27.61 11.45
N GLY A 407 -4.69 28.39 10.44
CA GLY A 407 -4.66 29.86 10.45
C GLY A 407 -3.28 30.48 10.20
N TYR A 408 -2.26 29.70 9.84
CA TYR A 408 -0.91 30.23 9.60
C TYR A 408 -0.64 30.60 8.13
N ILE A 409 -1.54 30.21 7.22
CA ILE A 409 -1.59 30.65 5.82
C ILE A 409 -2.96 31.31 5.57
N SER A 410 -2.98 32.53 5.02
CA SER A 410 -4.20 33.29 4.72
C SER A 410 -4.59 33.19 3.24
N ILE A 411 -5.88 33.01 2.98
CA ILE A 411 -6.47 32.95 1.63
C ILE A 411 -6.67 34.31 0.96
N ALA A 412 -6.40 35.43 1.65
CA ALA A 412 -6.68 36.78 1.16
C ALA A 412 -6.10 37.10 -0.23
N ASN A 413 -4.93 36.55 -0.55
CA ASN A 413 -4.24 36.76 -1.83
C ASN A 413 -4.71 35.83 -2.97
N LYS A 414 -5.64 34.90 -2.70
CA LYS A 414 -6.20 33.88 -3.62
C LYS A 414 -5.22 32.92 -4.32
N GLN A 415 -3.92 33.21 -4.37
CA GLN A 415 -2.85 32.32 -4.85
C GLN A 415 -1.90 31.91 -3.70
N PHE A 416 -1.51 30.63 -3.66
CA PHE A 416 -0.57 30.09 -2.67
C PHE A 416 0.88 30.00 -3.20
N ARG A 417 1.05 29.79 -4.51
CA ARG A 417 2.30 29.51 -5.22
C ARG A 417 3.02 28.27 -4.65
N PRO A 418 2.43 27.06 -4.76
CA PRO A 418 2.94 25.86 -4.08
C PRO A 418 4.36 25.45 -4.50
N ASN A 419 4.68 25.58 -5.79
CA ASN A 419 5.93 25.11 -6.39
C ASN A 419 7.07 26.15 -6.33
N ASP A 420 6.79 27.38 -5.90
CA ASP A 420 7.83 28.39 -5.69
C ASP A 420 8.74 27.99 -4.53
N ASN A 421 10.05 28.20 -4.68
CA ASN A 421 10.99 28.08 -3.57
C ASN A 421 10.71 29.15 -2.50
N ILE A 422 10.54 28.73 -1.25
CA ILE A 422 10.21 29.65 -0.14
C ILE A 422 11.42 30.54 0.21
N THR A 423 11.16 31.83 0.50
CA THR A 423 12.21 32.73 1.00
C THR A 423 12.36 32.64 2.53
N ARG A 424 13.49 33.12 3.04
CA ARG A 424 13.74 33.21 4.48
C ARG A 424 12.74 34.12 5.20
N GLU A 425 12.31 35.23 4.58
CA GLU A 425 11.27 36.10 5.15
C GLU A 425 9.86 35.48 5.11
N GLU A 426 9.52 34.71 4.07
CA GLU A 426 8.26 33.95 4.01
C GLU A 426 8.20 32.85 5.09
N ALA A 427 9.31 32.18 5.37
CA ALA A 427 9.40 31.20 6.44
C ALA A 427 9.26 31.84 7.83
N ALA A 428 9.89 32.99 8.07
CA ALA A 428 9.73 33.76 9.32
C ALA A 428 8.27 34.15 9.57
N ALA A 429 7.55 34.60 8.54
CA ALA A 429 6.12 34.90 8.59
C ALA A 429 5.26 33.67 8.93
N ILE A 430 5.56 32.51 8.35
CA ILE A 430 4.85 31.26 8.69
C ILE A 430 5.08 30.88 10.15
N ILE A 431 6.33 30.84 10.63
CA ILE A 431 6.63 30.48 12.02
C ILE A 431 5.93 31.43 12.99
N THR A 432 6.08 32.75 12.79
CA THR A 432 5.51 33.75 13.71
C THR A 432 3.99 33.83 13.66
N ASN A 433 3.35 33.45 12.55
CA ASN A 433 1.89 33.21 12.52
C ASN A 433 1.49 32.04 13.45
N ILE A 434 2.20 30.91 13.38
CA ILE A 434 1.93 29.73 14.23
C ILE A 434 2.18 30.05 15.70
N LYS A 435 3.29 30.74 15.98
CA LYS A 435 3.78 31.06 17.32
C LYS A 435 3.13 32.30 17.93
N LYS A 436 2.42 33.11 17.12
CA LYS A 436 1.73 34.35 17.50
C LYS A 436 2.64 35.38 18.20
N ASN A 437 3.86 35.52 17.70
CA ASN A 437 4.93 36.32 18.31
C ASN A 437 5.60 37.29 17.31
N LYS A 438 4.80 37.96 16.47
CA LYS A 438 5.30 39.10 15.68
C LYS A 438 5.57 40.27 16.61
N ASP A 439 6.60 41.06 16.32
CA ASP A 439 6.94 42.25 17.08
C ASP A 439 7.14 43.45 16.13
N GLU A 440 6.55 44.59 16.45
CA GLU A 440 6.65 45.83 15.68
C GLU A 440 7.85 46.69 16.12
N ASN A 441 8.46 46.40 17.27
CA ASN A 441 9.66 47.05 17.76
C ASN A 441 10.91 46.48 17.04
N LEU A 442 11.32 47.14 15.95
CA LEU A 442 12.37 46.67 15.02
C LEU A 442 13.81 46.74 15.57
N ASP A 443 14.06 46.47 16.85
CA ASP A 443 15.35 46.65 17.51
C ASP A 443 16.33 45.47 17.33
N LYS A 444 15.87 44.24 17.06
CA LYS A 444 16.77 43.12 16.69
C LYS A 444 17.09 43.13 15.20
N ILE A 445 16.11 43.34 14.32
CA ILE A 445 16.29 43.29 12.86
C ILE A 445 17.18 44.43 12.35
N SER A 446 17.11 45.62 12.96
CA SER A 446 17.94 46.78 12.60
C SER A 446 19.44 46.59 12.83
N LYS A 447 19.84 45.54 13.58
CA LYS A 447 21.23 45.16 13.81
C LYS A 447 21.85 44.36 12.64
N TYR A 448 21.05 43.94 11.65
CA TYR A 448 21.53 43.21 10.46
C TYR A 448 21.85 44.17 9.32
N GLU A 449 23.00 43.98 8.66
CA GLU A 449 23.51 44.88 7.62
C GLU A 449 22.57 45.00 6.41
N ASP A 450 21.74 43.98 6.17
CA ASP A 450 20.81 43.87 5.05
C ASP A 450 19.33 44.03 5.43
N PHE A 451 19.00 44.54 6.64
CA PHE A 451 17.60 44.69 7.10
C PHE A 451 16.71 45.47 6.12
N LYS A 452 17.27 46.42 5.36
CA LYS A 452 16.58 47.21 4.34
C LYS A 452 16.10 46.38 3.13
N LYS A 453 16.56 45.14 2.97
CA LYS A 453 16.09 44.19 1.94
C LYS A 453 14.86 43.39 2.37
N VAL A 454 14.47 43.46 3.64
CA VAL A 454 13.29 42.77 4.18
C VAL A 454 12.04 43.48 3.65
N SER A 455 11.11 42.70 3.09
CA SER A 455 9.85 43.24 2.61
C SER A 455 9.05 43.89 3.74
N LYS A 456 8.42 45.05 3.51
CA LYS A 456 7.68 45.81 4.55
C LYS A 456 6.65 44.95 5.30
N TRP A 457 5.95 44.06 4.59
CA TRP A 457 4.95 43.15 5.18
C TRP A 457 5.56 42.07 6.09
N ALA A 458 6.85 41.75 5.90
CA ALA A 458 7.57 40.73 6.65
C ALA A 458 8.31 41.28 7.87
N LEU A 459 8.53 42.61 7.97
CA LEU A 459 9.31 43.24 9.04
C LEU A 459 8.93 42.74 10.45
N PRO A 460 7.63 42.74 10.88
CA PRO A 460 7.30 42.30 12.24
C PRO A 460 7.44 40.79 12.46
N SER A 461 7.43 40.03 11.36
CA SER A 461 7.59 38.58 11.39
C SER A 461 9.06 38.17 11.45
N VAL A 462 9.93 38.91 10.78
CA VAL A 462 11.38 38.70 10.83
C VAL A 462 11.93 39.16 12.19
N GLU A 463 11.47 40.29 12.72
CA GLU A 463 11.79 40.76 14.07
C GLU A 463 11.47 39.68 15.13
N GLY A 464 10.22 39.25 15.21
CA GLY A 464 9.78 38.23 16.18
C GLY A 464 10.44 36.85 15.99
N ALA A 465 10.84 36.50 14.77
CA ALA A 465 11.60 35.27 14.51
C ALA A 465 13.07 35.37 14.96
N ILE A 466 13.67 36.55 14.90
CA ILE A 466 15.02 36.82 15.43
C ILE A 466 14.97 36.87 16.96
N GLU A 467 14.03 37.60 17.55
CA GLU A 467 13.93 37.76 19.00
C GLU A 467 13.69 36.41 19.71
N ALA A 468 12.78 35.58 19.18
CA ALA A 468 12.55 34.24 19.71
C ALA A 468 13.67 33.23 19.39
N GLY A 469 14.73 33.65 18.70
CA GLY A 469 15.90 32.83 18.38
C GLY A 469 15.68 31.77 17.30
N TYR A 470 14.59 31.86 16.52
CA TYR A 470 14.27 30.91 15.46
C TYR A 470 15.16 31.11 14.21
N MET A 471 15.61 32.34 13.96
CA MET A 471 16.40 32.71 12.78
C MET A 471 17.50 33.75 13.10
N GLY A 472 18.47 33.90 12.19
CA GLY A 472 19.47 34.98 12.21
C GLY A 472 20.71 34.77 13.10
N LYS A 473 20.65 33.86 14.07
CA LYS A 473 21.74 33.60 15.05
C LYS A 473 23.12 33.42 14.39
N GLY A 474 24.09 34.24 14.80
CA GLY A 474 25.49 34.13 14.41
C GLY A 474 25.87 34.77 13.06
N SER A 475 24.94 35.42 12.36
CA SER A 475 25.18 36.12 11.10
C SER A 475 25.04 37.63 11.23
N LYS A 476 25.83 38.41 10.47
CA LYS A 476 25.60 39.86 10.31
C LYS A 476 24.52 40.21 9.30
N THR A 477 24.12 39.26 8.45
CA THR A 477 23.07 39.40 7.42
C THR A 477 21.95 38.39 7.64
N PHE A 478 20.70 38.83 7.54
CA PHE A 478 19.52 37.98 7.68
C PHE A 478 19.24 37.20 6.39
N ARG A 479 19.55 37.80 5.24
CA ARG A 479 19.35 37.31 3.87
C ARG A 479 17.86 37.01 3.57
N PRO A 480 16.97 38.02 3.62
CA PRO A 480 15.52 37.79 3.61
C PRO A 480 14.98 37.13 2.35
N GLN A 481 15.55 37.45 1.19
CA GLN A 481 15.08 37.02 -0.12
C GLN A 481 15.74 35.71 -0.61
N ASP A 482 16.82 35.27 0.05
CA ASP A 482 17.45 33.98 -0.23
C ASP A 482 16.42 32.84 -0.05
N LYS A 483 16.54 31.82 -0.90
CA LYS A 483 15.71 30.62 -0.84
C LYS A 483 16.21 29.69 0.26
N LEU A 484 15.31 29.13 1.05
CA LEU A 484 15.68 28.14 2.05
C LEU A 484 16.09 26.83 1.37
N THR A 485 17.21 26.28 1.79
CA THR A 485 17.57 24.89 1.53
C THR A 485 16.77 23.92 2.40
N ARG A 486 16.67 22.65 1.97
CA ARG A 486 16.01 21.58 2.77
C ARG A 486 16.66 21.37 4.13
N ALA A 487 17.98 21.53 4.25
CA ALA A 487 18.69 21.48 5.54
C ALA A 487 18.37 22.68 6.43
N GLU A 488 18.36 23.90 5.89
CA GLU A 488 17.94 25.09 6.66
C GLU A 488 16.49 24.97 7.12
N ALA A 489 15.59 24.43 6.30
CA ALA A 489 14.19 24.26 6.67
C ALA A 489 13.98 23.37 7.90
N VAL A 490 14.69 22.24 8.01
CA VAL A 490 14.61 21.39 9.22
C VAL A 490 15.33 22.02 10.40
N ALA A 491 16.49 22.67 10.19
CA ALA A 491 17.24 23.34 11.25
C ALA A 491 16.46 24.50 11.88
N LEU A 492 15.72 25.26 11.07
CA LEU A 492 14.84 26.36 11.48
C LEU A 492 13.63 25.88 12.31
N LEU A 493 13.15 24.66 12.05
CA LEU A 493 12.03 24.06 12.81
C LEU A 493 12.50 23.31 14.06
N ASP A 494 13.79 22.96 14.19
CA ASP A 494 14.30 22.14 15.29
C ASP A 494 14.06 22.71 16.70
N PRO A 495 14.19 24.04 16.96
CA PRO A 495 13.85 24.62 18.25
C PRO A 495 12.36 24.56 18.60
N LEU A 496 11.49 24.24 17.64
CA LEU A 496 10.04 24.15 17.80
C LEU A 496 9.57 22.71 18.08
N VAL A 497 10.45 21.73 17.88
CA VAL A 497 10.19 20.30 18.11
C VAL A 497 10.36 19.95 19.59
N LYS A 498 9.27 19.48 20.22
CA LYS A 498 9.29 18.84 21.54
C LYS A 498 9.90 17.44 21.47
#